data_AF-A0A9D9JXT1-F1
#
_entry.id   AF-A0A9D9JXT1-F1
#
_cell.length_a   1.000
_cell.length_b   1.000
_cell.length_c   1.000
_cell.angle_alpha   90.00
_cell.angle_beta   90.00
_cell.angle_gamma   90.00
#
_symmetry.space_group_name_H-M   'P 1'
#
loop_
_entity.id
_entity.type
_entity.pdbx_description
1 polymer ?
#
loop_
_entity_poly.entity_id
_entity_poly.type
_entity_poly.pdbx_seq_one_letter_code
_entity_poly.pdbx_strand_id
1 'polypeptide(L)'
;MPEWELAIQLLHGFCSASLWTAGVVEAQHLALLGFEATAPSLFDVEVFGVAVALANAVGGFIYCDYGYRVLFAATTLVAVLGAVSLASGRDRENGVV
;
A
#
# COMPACT_ATOMS: atom_id res chain seq x y z
N MET A 1 26.89 -2.84 -7.96
CA MET A 1 25.53 -2.41 -7.58
C MET A 1 25.68 -1.10 -6.86
N PRO A 2 25.04 -0.02 -7.34
CA PRO A 2 25.11 1.27 -6.68
C PRO A 2 24.60 1.19 -5.22
N GLU A 3 25.29 1.86 -4.30
CA GLU A 3 24.98 1.82 -2.86
C GLU A 3 23.56 2.33 -2.53
N TRP A 4 22.99 3.20 -3.38
CA TRP A 4 21.63 3.72 -3.19
C TRP A 4 20.55 2.65 -3.33
N GLU A 5 20.79 1.55 -4.04
CA GLU A 5 19.83 0.43 -4.17
C GLU A 5 19.56 -0.22 -2.81
N LEU A 6 20.59 -0.32 -1.97
CA LEU A 6 20.48 -0.88 -0.62
C LEU A 6 19.61 0.00 0.27
N ALA A 7 19.79 1.32 0.18
CA ALA A 7 18.97 2.29 0.91
C ALA A 7 17.49 2.20 0.50
N ILE A 8 17.21 2.07 -0.81
CA ILE A 8 15.85 1.88 -1.32
C ILE A 8 15.25 0.57 -0.82
N GLN A 9 16.02 -0.53 -0.83
CA GLN A 9 15.53 -1.83 -0.37
C GLN A 9 15.19 -1.83 1.13
N LEU A 10 16.02 -1.19 1.96
CA LEU A 10 15.74 -1.01 3.39
C LEU A 10 14.51 -0.14 3.62
N LEU A 11 14.38 0.97 2.87
CA LEU A 11 13.21 1.84 2.94
C LEU A 11 11.94 1.11 2.53
N HIS A 12 11.99 0.28 1.49
CA HIS A 12 10.87 -0.55 1.06
C HIS A 12 10.41 -1.50 2.17
N GLY A 13 11.36 -2.20 2.82
CA GLY A 13 11.06 -3.09 3.94
C GLY A 13 10.42 -2.35 5.12
N PHE A 14 10.97 -1.19 5.48
CA PHE A 14 10.45 -0.34 6.54
C PHE A 14 9.03 0.15 6.23
N CYS A 15 8.80 0.73 5.04
CA CYS A 15 7.48 1.21 4.62
C CYS A 15 6.45 0.07 4.59
N SER A 16 6.83 -1.11 4.11
CA SER A 16 5.96 -2.28 4.09
C SER A 16 5.55 -2.72 5.50
N ALA A 17 6.51 -2.78 6.43
CA ALA A 17 6.24 -3.13 7.82
C ALA A 17 5.33 -2.11 8.51
N SER A 18 5.57 -0.81 8.30
CA SER A 18 4.72 0.26 8.84
C SER A 18 3.30 0.20 8.28
N LEU A 19 3.15 0.05 6.96
CA LEU A 19 1.85 -0.02 6.30
C LEU A 19 1.05 -1.23 6.80
N TRP A 20 1.66 -2.41 6.84
CA TRP A 20 0.99 -3.64 7.26
C TRP A 20 0.57 -3.56 8.74
N THR A 21 1.47 -3.13 9.62
CA THR A 21 1.17 -3.02 11.06
C THR A 21 0.03 -2.03 11.31
N ALA A 22 0.09 -0.85 10.69
CA ALA A 22 -0.98 0.15 10.82
C ALA A 22 -2.31 -0.37 10.25
N GLY A 23 -2.29 -1.05 9.10
CA GLY A 23 -3.48 -1.60 8.47
C GLY A 23 -4.14 -2.70 9.28
N VAL A 24 -3.36 -3.60 9.90
CA VAL A 24 -3.91 -4.63 10.80
C VAL A 24 -4.56 -3.99 12.02
N VAL A 25 -3.91 -3.02 12.67
CA VAL A 25 -4.47 -2.31 13.83
C VAL A 25 -5.77 -1.60 13.47
N GLU A 26 -5.81 -0.92 12.33
CA GLU A 26 -7.01 -0.22 11.87
C GLU A 26 -8.13 -1.18 11.49
N ALA A 27 -7.81 -2.30 10.83
CA ALA A 27 -8.80 -3.34 10.53
C ALA A 27 -9.43 -3.92 11.80
N GLN A 28 -8.64 -4.11 12.88
CA GLN A 28 -9.17 -4.54 14.18
C GLN A 28 -10.04 -3.46 14.83
N HIS A 29 -9.64 -2.19 14.73
CA HIS A 29 -10.38 -1.07 15.28
C HIS A 29 -11.77 -0.92 14.64
N LEU A 30 -11.86 -1.17 13.32
CA LEU A 30 -13.10 -1.13 12.56
C LEU A 30 -13.93 -2.42 12.64
N ALA A 31 -13.42 -3.46 13.31
CA ALA A 31 -14.10 -4.74 13.37
C ALA A 31 -15.44 -4.65 14.13
N LEU A 32 -16.46 -5.30 13.58
CA LEU A 32 -17.71 -5.54 14.30
C LEU A 32 -17.47 -6.54 15.44
N LEU A 33 -18.24 -6.43 16.53
CA LEU A 33 -18.20 -7.39 17.64
C LEU A 33 -18.35 -8.83 17.12
N GLY A 34 -17.39 -9.69 17.46
CA GLY A 34 -17.33 -11.08 17.03
C GLY A 34 -16.61 -11.32 15.69
N PHE A 35 -16.07 -10.29 15.04
CA PHE A 35 -15.29 -10.38 13.79
C PHE A 35 -13.83 -9.91 13.95
N GLU A 36 -13.33 -9.82 15.19
CA GLU A 36 -12.00 -9.28 15.51
C GLU A 36 -10.86 -10.09 14.86
N ALA A 37 -11.06 -11.40 14.66
CA ALA A 37 -10.12 -12.26 13.95
C ALA A 37 -10.33 -12.24 12.43
N THR A 38 -11.53 -11.92 11.94
CA THR A 38 -11.87 -11.92 10.52
C THR A 38 -11.42 -10.64 9.82
N ALA A 39 -11.50 -9.49 10.49
CA ALA A 39 -11.16 -8.21 9.87
C ALA A 39 -9.68 -8.12 9.41
N PRO A 40 -8.67 -8.53 10.21
CA PRO A 40 -7.28 -8.61 9.74
C PRO A 40 -7.08 -9.59 8.57
N SER A 41 -7.79 -10.72 8.57
CA SER A 41 -7.72 -11.68 7.47
C SER A 41 -8.32 -11.13 6.18
N LEU A 42 -9.40 -10.35 6.26
CA LEU A 42 -9.96 -9.66 5.09
C LEU A 42 -8.99 -8.59 4.57
N PHE A 43 -8.37 -7.82 5.46
CA PHE A 43 -7.31 -6.88 5.11
C PHE A 43 -6.14 -7.57 4.40
N ASP A 44 -5.65 -8.71 4.92
CA ASP A 44 -4.57 -9.47 4.28
C ASP A 44 -4.96 -9.99 2.89
N VAL A 45 -6.20 -10.47 2.70
CA VAL A 45 -6.70 -10.92 1.38
C VAL A 45 -6.80 -9.75 0.40
N GLU A 46 -7.23 -8.59 0.86
CA GLU A 46 -7.33 -7.39 0.03
C GLU A 46 -5.93 -6.93 -0.42
N VAL A 47 -4.99 -6.82 0.52
CA VAL A 47 -3.63 -6.32 0.26
C VAL A 47 -2.78 -7.33 -0.50
N PHE A 48 -2.62 -8.54 0.03
CA PHE A 48 -1.72 -9.56 -0.56
C PHE A 48 -2.38 -10.46 -1.60
N GLY A 49 -3.71 -10.47 -1.66
CA GLY A 49 -4.45 -11.17 -2.70
C GLY A 49 -4.79 -10.24 -3.87
N VAL A 50 -5.85 -9.45 -3.71
CA VAL A 50 -6.45 -8.67 -4.81
C VAL A 50 -5.50 -7.59 -5.33
N ALA A 51 -4.95 -6.75 -4.43
CA ALA A 51 -4.10 -5.64 -4.84
C ALA A 51 -2.79 -6.14 -5.48
N VAL A 52 -2.13 -7.13 -4.89
CA VAL A 52 -0.91 -7.74 -5.47
C VAL A 52 -1.20 -8.40 -6.82
N ALA A 53 -2.32 -9.13 -6.97
CA ALA A 53 -2.68 -9.75 -8.24
C ALA A 53 -2.87 -8.69 -9.35
N LEU A 54 -3.57 -7.60 -9.04
CA LEU A 54 -3.78 -6.50 -9.99
C LEU A 54 -2.46 -5.78 -10.31
N ALA A 55 -1.66 -5.47 -9.29
CA ALA A 55 -0.37 -4.81 -9.45
C ALA A 55 0.60 -5.64 -10.30
N ASN A 56 0.63 -6.96 -10.12
CA ASN A 56 1.45 -7.86 -10.92
C ASN A 56 0.96 -7.96 -12.37
N ALA A 57 -0.36 -8.04 -12.58
CA ALA A 57 -0.92 -8.10 -13.93
C ALA A 57 -0.65 -6.81 -14.72
N VAL A 58 -0.99 -5.66 -14.14
CA VAL A 58 -0.79 -4.34 -14.76
C VAL A 58 0.70 -3.99 -14.84
N GLY A 59 1.44 -4.22 -13.77
CA GLY A 59 2.87 -3.95 -13.70
C GLY A 59 3.67 -4.82 -14.66
N GLY A 60 3.30 -6.10 -14.81
CA GLY A 60 3.89 -6.99 -15.81
C GLY A 60 3.65 -6.50 -17.23
N PHE A 61 2.43 -6.08 -17.55
CA PHE A 61 2.11 -5.46 -18.84
C PHE A 61 2.95 -4.20 -19.10
N ILE A 62 3.00 -3.27 -18.14
CA ILE A 62 3.80 -2.04 -18.28
C ILE A 62 5.28 -2.36 -18.44
N TYR A 63 5.80 -3.32 -17.66
CA TYR A 63 7.19 -3.72 -17.71
C TYR A 63 7.57 -4.32 -19.07
N CYS A 64 6.75 -5.23 -19.61
CA CYS A 64 7.01 -5.90 -20.88
C CYS A 64 6.97 -4.93 -22.06
N ASP A 65 6.00 -4.02 -22.10
CA ASP A 65 5.73 -3.19 -23.27
C ASP A 65 6.42 -1.81 -23.22
N TYR A 66 6.69 -1.29 -22.01
CA TYR A 66 7.23 0.06 -21.80
C TYR A 66 8.50 0.11 -20.94
N GLY A 67 8.90 -1.02 -20.35
CA GLY A 67 10.13 -1.16 -19.58
C GLY A 67 10.07 -0.63 -18.14
N TYR A 68 11.16 -0.86 -17.41
CA TYR A 68 11.23 -0.59 -15.96
C TYR A 68 11.02 0.89 -15.58
N ARG A 69 11.48 1.85 -16.41
CA ARG A 69 11.37 3.28 -16.10
C ARG A 69 9.92 3.73 -15.99
N VAL A 70 9.07 3.28 -16.92
CA VAL A 70 7.64 3.61 -16.94
C VAL A 70 6.92 2.91 -15.79
N LEU A 71 7.27 1.65 -15.50
CA LEU A 71 6.75 0.92 -14.34
C LEU A 71 6.99 1.69 -13.04
N PHE A 72 8.24 2.07 -12.74
CA PHE A 72 8.56 2.79 -11.51
C PHE A 72 7.86 4.15 -11.43
N ALA A 73 7.81 4.91 -12.54
CA ALA A 73 7.10 6.19 -12.56
C ALA A 73 5.59 6.02 -12.29
N ALA A 74 4.95 5.01 -12.88
CA ALA A 74 3.55 4.70 -12.64
C ALA A 74 3.28 4.29 -11.18
N THR A 75 4.13 3.42 -10.61
CA THR A 75 4.04 3.03 -9.21
C THR A 75 4.24 4.23 -8.26
N THR A 76 5.18 5.13 -8.56
CA THR A 76 5.37 6.37 -7.80
C THR A 76 4.12 7.24 -7.85
N LEU A 77 3.49 7.40 -9.02
CA LEU A 77 2.26 8.17 -9.16
C LEU A 77 1.14 7.59 -8.29
N VAL A 78 0.92 6.27 -8.34
CA VAL A 78 -0.09 5.59 -7.52
C VAL A 78 0.19 5.76 -6.03
N ALA A 79 1.45 5.60 -5.60
CA ALA A 79 1.85 5.77 -4.20
C ALA A 79 1.62 7.20 -3.70
N VAL A 80 1.96 8.23 -4.50
CA VAL A 80 1.71 9.63 -4.16
C VAL A 80 0.22 9.91 -4.06
N LEU A 81 -0.59 9.44 -5.01
CA LEU A 81 -2.04 9.61 -4.97
C LEU A 81 -2.67 8.95 -3.72
N GLY A 82 -2.21 7.76 -3.36
CA GLY A 82 -2.64 7.08 -2.13
C GLY A 82 -2.29 7.87 -0.87
N ALA A 83 -1.04 8.34 -0.77
CA ALA A 83 -0.60 9.15 0.36
C ALA A 83 -1.38 10.47 0.48
N VAL A 84 -1.61 11.17 -0.64
CA VAL A 84 -2.40 12.41 -0.66
C VAL A 84 -3.86 12.15 -0.27
N SER A 85 -4.44 11.03 -0.72
CA SER A 85 -5.82 10.66 -0.37
C SER A 85 -5.97 10.41 1.13
N LEU A 86 -5.02 9.69 1.74
CA LEU A 86 -4.99 9.46 3.19
C LEU A 86 -4.79 10.76 3.98
N ALA A 87 -3.86 11.63 3.55
CA ALA A 87 -3.64 12.92 4.19
C ALA A 87 -4.89 13.81 4.12
N SER A 88 -5.54 13.85 2.95
CA SER A 88 -6.76 14.65 2.74
C SER A 88 -7.95 14.10 3.53
N GLY A 89 -8.05 12.78 3.71
CA GLY A 89 -9.08 12.14 4.55
C GLY A 89 -8.95 12.57 6.01
N ARG A 90 -7.72 12.54 6.53
CA ARG A 90 -7.40 12.94 7.90
C ARG A 90 -7.74 14.41 8.19
N ASP A 91 -7.51 15.32 7.25
CA ASP A 91 -7.86 16.73 7.42
C ASP A 91 -9.38 16.95 7.50
N ARG A 92 -10.18 16.13 6.81
CA ARG A 92 -11.64 16.18 6.88
C ARG A 92 -12.17 15.70 8.22
N GLU A 93 -11.56 14.67 8.80
CA GLU A 93 -11.93 14.15 10.13
C GLU A 93 -11.57 15.15 11.24
N ASN A 94 -10.44 15.86 11.11
CA ASN A 94 -10.00 16.86 12.09
C ASN A 94 -10.68 18.23 11.95
N GLY A 95 -11.35 18.50 10.82
CA GLY A 95 -12.03 19.75 10.50
C GLY A 95 -13.53 19.80 10.80
N VAL A 96 -14.10 18.75 11.42
CA VAL A 96 -15.49 18.75 11.88
C VAL A 96 -15.56 19.37 13.29
N VAL A 97 -15.65 20.70 13.31
CA VAL A 97 -16.38 21.49 14.31
C VAL A 97 -17.41 22.32 13.57
#